data_AF-A0A819Y690-F1
#
_entry.id   AF-A0A819Y690-F1
#
_cell.length_a   1.000
_cell.length_b   1.000
_cell.length_c   1.000
_cell.angle_alpha   90.00
_cell.angle_beta   90.00
_cell.angle_gamma   90.00
#
_symmetry.space_group_name_H-M   'P 1'
#
loop_
_entity.id
_entity.type
_entity.pdbx_description
1 polymer ?
#
loop_
_entity_poly.entity_id
_entity_poly.type
_entity_poly.pdbx_seq_one_letter_code
_entity_poly.pdbx_strand_id
1 'polypeptide(L)'
;MNYKKLGAYDSQSVNSNSQELSTAEKNTSCLHIRRKLILNILAGIAVILILLAIMFATTILIFENVDTQTIKPTTGRSININATTTWIQHATTLAGGREGGRRLNQLYNPDSVYVDDDDRSILIAEWENDRIVKW
;
A
#
# COMPACT_ATOMS: atom_id res chain seq x y z
N MET A 1 -46.05 -87.61 23.91
CA MET A 1 -44.93 -87.52 22.94
C MET A 1 -44.77 -86.06 22.56
N ASN A 2 -43.55 -85.54 22.68
CA ASN A 2 -43.15 -84.15 22.49
C ASN A 2 -42.80 -83.89 21.01
N TYR A 3 -43.21 -82.77 20.42
CA TYR A 3 -42.37 -82.07 19.43
C TYR A 3 -42.68 -80.58 19.38
N LYS A 4 -41.61 -79.81 19.59
CA LYS A 4 -41.52 -78.37 19.65
C LYS A 4 -41.51 -77.83 18.22
N LYS A 5 -42.48 -76.99 17.84
CA LYS A 5 -42.48 -76.30 16.55
C LYS A 5 -41.52 -75.10 16.67
N LEU A 6 -40.31 -75.25 16.14
CA LEU A 6 -39.33 -74.17 16.03
C LEU A 6 -39.84 -73.13 15.02
N GLY A 7 -40.04 -71.90 15.49
CA GLY A 7 -40.42 -70.77 14.64
C GLY A 7 -39.31 -70.47 13.64
N ALA A 8 -39.71 -70.11 12.41
CA ALA A 8 -38.81 -69.74 11.33
C ALA A 8 -37.95 -68.52 11.74
N TYR A 9 -36.65 -68.63 11.52
CA TYR A 9 -35.69 -67.57 11.77
C TYR A 9 -35.88 -66.48 10.69
N ASP A 10 -36.34 -65.30 11.10
CA ASP A 10 -36.61 -64.18 10.20
C ASP A 10 -35.30 -63.47 9.80
N SER A 11 -34.85 -63.74 8.58
CA SER A 11 -33.63 -63.18 7.99
C SER A 11 -33.78 -61.73 7.51
N GLN A 12 -34.99 -61.15 7.53
CA GLN A 12 -35.20 -59.78 7.06
C GLN A 12 -34.72 -58.72 8.07
N SER A 13 -34.75 -59.01 9.38
CA SER A 13 -34.32 -58.07 10.43
C SER A 13 -32.81 -57.76 10.42
N VAL A 14 -31.99 -58.66 9.88
CA VAL A 14 -30.53 -58.51 9.89
C VAL A 14 -30.06 -57.61 8.73
N ASN A 15 -30.76 -57.61 7.60
CA ASN A 15 -30.39 -56.83 6.41
C ASN A 15 -30.81 -55.34 6.51
N SER A 16 -31.98 -55.08 7.11
CA SER A 16 -32.46 -53.70 7.35
C SER A 16 -31.56 -52.94 8.32
N ASN A 17 -31.15 -53.58 9.42
CA ASN A 17 -30.26 -52.98 10.41
C ASN A 17 -28.84 -52.71 9.86
N SER A 18 -28.34 -53.56 8.96
CA SER A 18 -27.02 -53.37 8.33
C SER A 18 -27.04 -52.30 7.23
N GLN A 19 -28.15 -52.16 6.50
CA GLN A 19 -28.34 -51.03 5.58
C GLN A 19 -28.52 -49.69 6.32
N GLU A 20 -29.24 -49.65 7.44
CA GLU A 20 -29.37 -48.44 8.26
C GLU A 20 -28.03 -48.03 8.89
N LEU A 21 -27.26 -48.98 9.42
CA LEU A 21 -25.93 -48.70 9.98
C LEU A 21 -24.96 -48.14 8.93
N SER A 22 -24.94 -48.72 7.72
CA SER A 22 -24.13 -48.22 6.60
C SER A 22 -24.55 -46.82 6.16
N THR A 23 -25.86 -46.53 6.18
CA THR A 23 -26.41 -45.23 5.81
C THR A 23 -26.09 -44.18 6.87
N ALA A 24 -26.19 -44.52 8.16
CA ALA A 24 -25.81 -43.66 9.26
C ALA A 24 -24.30 -43.33 9.21
N GLU A 25 -23.44 -44.32 9.01
CA GLU A 25 -21.98 -44.14 8.93
C GLU A 25 -21.56 -43.24 7.75
N LYS A 26 -22.22 -43.40 6.58
CA LYS A 26 -22.06 -42.50 5.41
C LYS A 26 -22.52 -41.08 5.72
N ASN A 27 -23.63 -40.92 6.44
CA ASN A 27 -24.15 -39.61 6.82
C ASN A 27 -23.21 -38.88 7.81
N THR A 28 -22.65 -39.60 8.79
CA THR A 28 -21.65 -39.04 9.73
C THR A 28 -20.37 -38.63 9.02
N SER A 29 -19.91 -39.44 8.06
CA SER A 29 -18.72 -39.16 7.24
C SER A 29 -18.93 -37.97 6.30
N CYS A 30 -20.10 -37.88 5.65
CA CYS A 30 -20.48 -36.75 4.81
C CYS A 30 -20.60 -35.45 5.62
N LEU A 31 -21.21 -35.51 6.81
CA LEU A 31 -21.32 -34.38 7.73
C LEU A 31 -19.93 -33.92 8.22
N HIS A 32 -19.02 -34.86 8.50
CA HIS A 32 -17.64 -34.57 8.89
C HIS A 32 -16.87 -33.85 7.77
N ILE A 33 -17.00 -34.30 6.52
CA ILE A 33 -16.37 -33.67 5.36
C ILE A 33 -16.92 -32.25 5.13
N ARG A 34 -18.25 -32.07 5.19
CA ARG A 34 -18.88 -30.74 5.07
C ARG A 34 -18.43 -29.78 6.17
N ARG A 35 -18.33 -30.24 7.41
CA ARG A 35 -17.82 -29.44 8.54
C ARG A 35 -16.36 -29.02 8.34
N LYS A 36 -15.49 -29.93 7.90
CA LYS A 36 -14.08 -29.61 7.58
C LYS A 36 -13.98 -28.59 6.44
N LEU A 37 -14.79 -28.73 5.40
CA LEU A 37 -14.83 -27.77 4.29
C LEU A 37 -15.26 -26.37 4.76
N ILE A 38 -16.32 -26.28 5.56
CA ILE A 38 -16.80 -25.01 6.12
C ILE A 38 -15.76 -24.38 7.03
N LEU A 39 -15.12 -25.15 7.92
CA LEU A 39 -14.07 -24.66 8.80
C LEU A 39 -12.87 -24.11 8.03
N ASN A 40 -12.47 -24.76 6.93
CA ASN A 40 -11.36 -24.28 6.10
C ASN A 40 -11.72 -22.98 5.36
N ILE A 41 -12.96 -22.85 4.88
CA ILE A 41 -13.43 -21.61 4.24
C ILE A 41 -13.49 -20.46 5.26
N LEU A 42 -14.02 -20.71 6.46
CA LEU A 42 -14.08 -19.72 7.54
C LEU A 42 -12.68 -19.31 8.01
N ALA A 43 -11.76 -20.26 8.13
CA ALA A 43 -10.36 -19.97 8.45
C ALA A 43 -9.70 -19.10 7.36
N GLY A 44 -9.96 -19.39 6.08
CA GLY A 44 -9.48 -18.55 4.97
C GLY A 44 -10.01 -17.13 5.00
N ILE A 45 -11.31 -16.96 5.27
CA ILE A 45 -11.95 -15.64 5.42
C ILE A 45 -11.32 -14.89 6.61
N ALA A 46 -11.13 -15.56 7.75
CA ALA A 46 -10.52 -14.94 8.92
C ALA A 46 -9.10 -14.44 8.64
N VAL A 47 -8.28 -15.22 7.92
CA VAL A 47 -6.93 -14.79 7.51
C VAL A 47 -6.98 -13.56 6.61
N ILE A 48 -7.90 -13.52 5.63
CA ILE A 48 -8.06 -12.36 4.74
C ILE A 48 -8.45 -11.11 5.54
N LEU A 49 -9.39 -11.23 6.48
CA LEU A 49 -9.81 -10.11 7.33
C LEU A 49 -8.67 -9.59 8.21
N ILE A 50 -7.83 -10.48 8.77
CA ILE A 50 -6.65 -10.10 9.54
C ILE A 50 -5.64 -9.34 8.66
N LEU A 51 -5.37 -9.83 7.44
CA LEU A 51 -4.47 -9.15 6.51
C LEU A 51 -4.99 -7.77 6.11
N LEU A 52 -6.29 -7.62 5.85
CA LEU A 52 -6.91 -6.33 5.56
C LEU A 52 -6.82 -5.36 6.74
N ALA A 53 -7.04 -5.85 7.97
CA ALA A 53 -6.91 -5.03 9.18
C ALA A 53 -5.46 -4.57 9.38
N ILE A 54 -4.47 -5.43 9.15
CA ILE A 54 -3.04 -5.09 9.22
C ILE A 54 -2.71 -4.04 8.16
N MET A 55 -3.13 -4.23 6.91
CA MET A 55 -2.91 -3.26 5.84
C MET A 55 -3.49 -1.89 6.20
N PHE A 56 -4.73 -1.83 6.69
CA PHE A 56 -5.36 -0.59 7.11
C PHE A 56 -4.63 0.09 8.29
N ALA A 57 -4.23 -0.68 9.30
CA ALA A 57 -3.46 -0.16 10.43
C ALA A 57 -2.10 0.41 9.98
N THR A 58 -1.39 -0.27 9.08
CA THR A 58 -0.11 0.24 8.54
C THR A 58 -0.28 1.53 7.75
N THR A 59 -1.38 1.68 7.00
CA THR A 59 -1.66 2.94 6.29
C THR A 59 -1.95 4.11 7.23
N ILE A 60 -2.66 3.87 8.35
CA ILE A 60 -2.93 4.90 9.36
C ILE A 60 -1.64 5.34 10.05
N LEU A 61 -0.77 4.40 10.43
CA LEU A 61 0.51 4.72 11.08
C LEU A 61 1.44 5.56 10.19
N ILE A 62 1.41 5.34 8.87
CA ILE A 62 2.18 6.17 7.93
C ILE A 62 1.58 7.58 7.85
N PHE A 63 0.26 7.72 7.91
CA PHE A 63 -0.42 9.01 7.86
C PHE A 63 -0.21 9.83 9.14
N GLU A 64 -0.26 9.20 10.32
CA GLU A 64 0.01 9.86 11.60
C GLU A 64 1.48 10.26 11.77
N ASN A 65 2.40 9.65 11.02
CA ASN A 65 3.81 10.05 10.98
C ASN A 65 4.10 11.23 10.02
N VAL A 66 3.08 11.75 9.32
CA VAL A 66 3.15 13.04 8.61
C VAL A 66 2.60 14.12 9.54
N ASP A 67 3.28 14.30 10.68
CA ASP A 67 3.08 15.49 11.49
C ASP A 67 3.47 16.70 10.64
N THR A 68 2.50 17.57 10.41
CA THR A 68 2.73 18.91 9.93
C THR A 68 3.71 19.57 10.89
N GLN A 69 4.99 19.60 10.52
CA GLN A 69 6.00 20.48 11.08
C GLN A 69 5.52 21.91 10.80
N THR A 70 4.61 22.40 11.64
CA THR A 70 4.25 23.80 11.69
C THR A 70 5.48 24.50 12.25
N ILE A 71 6.30 25.00 11.33
CA ILE A 71 7.48 25.80 11.66
C ILE A 71 6.97 27.03 12.40
N LYS A 72 6.97 27.00 13.73
CA LYS A 72 6.79 28.23 14.51
C LYS A 72 8.00 29.10 14.19
N PRO A 73 7.82 30.35 13.73
CA PRO A 73 8.94 31.24 13.51
C PRO A 73 9.64 31.45 14.85
N THR A 74 10.77 30.77 15.03
CA THR A 74 11.60 30.93 16.22
C THR A 74 12.41 32.19 15.98
N THR A 75 11.88 33.31 16.47
CA THR A 75 12.63 34.57 16.55
C THR A 75 13.85 34.34 17.44
N GLY A 76 15.03 34.15 16.81
CA GLY A 76 16.32 34.21 17.49
C GLY A 76 17.24 32.99 17.41
N ARG A 77 16.95 31.95 16.62
CA ARG A 77 17.96 30.87 16.41
C ARG A 77 19.01 31.33 15.40
N SER A 78 20.17 31.78 15.88
CA SER A 78 21.35 31.92 15.04
C SER A 78 21.85 30.52 14.65
N ILE A 79 21.75 30.19 13.36
CA ILE A 79 22.38 28.99 12.81
C ILE A 79 23.86 29.35 12.60
N ASN A 80 24.75 28.72 13.37
CA ASN A 80 26.18 28.84 13.12
C ASN A 80 26.52 28.01 11.87
N ILE A 81 26.44 28.65 10.71
CA ILE A 81 26.91 28.06 9.45
C ILE A 81 28.43 28.21 9.45
N ASN A 82 29.14 27.12 9.70
CA ASN A 82 30.59 27.09 9.58
C ASN A 82 30.99 27.61 8.18
N ALA A 83 31.93 28.55 8.11
CA ALA A 83 32.38 29.15 6.86
C ALA A 83 32.97 28.13 5.86
N THR A 84 33.28 26.91 6.31
CA THR A 84 33.72 25.79 5.46
C THR A 84 32.57 24.92 4.94
N THR A 85 31.33 25.15 5.36
CA THR A 85 30.16 24.46 4.81
C THR A 85 29.93 24.94 3.39
N THR A 86 30.25 24.08 2.42
CA THR A 86 29.82 24.28 1.04
C THR A 86 28.40 23.74 0.91
N TRP A 87 27.51 24.51 0.27
CA TRP A 87 26.20 23.98 -0.13
C TRP A 87 26.45 22.79 -1.03
N ILE A 88 25.84 21.64 -0.72
CA ILE A 88 25.89 20.49 -1.64
C ILE A 88 25.08 20.89 -2.88
N GLN A 89 25.78 21.28 -3.94
CA GLN A 89 25.15 21.76 -5.17
C GLN A 89 24.56 20.58 -5.94
N HIS A 90 23.27 20.30 -5.70
CA HIS A 90 22.46 19.40 -6.52
C HIS A 90 21.79 20.15 -7.69
N ALA A 91 22.52 21.06 -8.34
CA ALA A 91 21.99 21.90 -9.42
C ALA A 91 23.03 22.07 -10.54
N THR A 92 22.55 22.17 -11.78
CA THR A 92 23.40 22.50 -12.94
C THR A 92 23.21 23.96 -13.30
N THR A 93 24.31 24.69 -13.53
CA THR A 93 24.26 26.06 -14.03
C THR A 93 23.94 26.05 -15.52
N LEU A 94 22.77 26.59 -15.90
CA LEU A 94 22.32 26.66 -17.29
C LEU A 94 22.75 27.95 -18.00
N ALA A 95 22.80 29.06 -17.26
CA ALA A 95 23.19 30.37 -17.79
C ALA A 95 23.96 31.18 -16.74
N GLY A 96 24.88 32.04 -17.19
CA GLY A 96 25.76 32.84 -16.33
C GLY A 96 27.16 32.26 -16.17
N GLY A 97 27.94 32.79 -15.23
CA GLY A 97 29.33 32.35 -14.96
C GLY A 97 30.38 32.81 -15.97
N ARG A 98 29.97 33.50 -17.04
CA ARG A 98 30.81 34.23 -18.00
C ARG A 98 30.17 35.59 -18.26
N GLU A 99 30.95 36.54 -18.78
CA GLU A 99 30.48 37.89 -19.14
C GLU A 99 29.14 37.86 -19.90
N GLY A 100 28.37 38.93 -19.75
CA GLY A 100 27.06 39.08 -20.38
C GLY A 100 27.13 39.01 -21.91
N GLY A 101 26.06 38.52 -22.53
CA GLY A 101 25.98 38.38 -23.98
C GLY A 101 24.62 37.88 -24.45
N ARG A 102 24.45 37.72 -25.76
CA ARG A 102 23.16 37.37 -26.39
C ARG A 102 22.91 35.87 -26.56
N ARG A 103 23.85 35.00 -26.15
CA ARG A 103 23.64 33.54 -26.22
C ARG A 103 22.62 33.11 -25.16
N LEU A 104 22.00 31.94 -25.34
CA LEU A 104 21.00 31.44 -24.40
C LEU A 104 21.61 31.23 -22.99
N ASN A 105 22.84 30.72 -22.92
CA ASN A 105 23.58 30.50 -21.67
C ASN A 105 24.32 31.74 -21.13
N GLN A 106 24.07 32.92 -21.70
CA GLN A 106 24.63 34.19 -21.22
C GLN A 106 23.48 35.12 -20.87
N LEU A 107 23.46 35.60 -19.63
CA LEU A 107 22.51 36.61 -19.18
C LEU A 107 23.18 37.98 -19.20
N TYR A 108 22.47 39.01 -19.65
CA TYR A 108 22.97 40.39 -19.62
C TYR A 108 21.99 41.32 -18.93
N ASN A 109 22.39 41.77 -17.73
CA ASN A 109 21.62 42.63 -16.84
C ASN A 109 20.14 42.20 -16.68
N PRO A 110 19.88 40.98 -16.19
CA PRO A 110 18.51 40.53 -15.92
C PRO A 110 17.90 41.36 -14.80
N ASP A 111 16.66 41.81 -15.00
CA ASP A 111 15.94 42.68 -14.06
C ASP A 111 15.03 41.87 -13.12
N SER A 112 14.45 40.77 -13.60
CA SER A 112 13.55 39.92 -12.81
C SER A 112 13.56 38.45 -13.23
N VAL A 113 13.11 37.61 -12.30
CA VAL A 113 12.92 36.17 -12.47
C VAL A 113 11.54 35.76 -11.97
N TYR A 114 10.87 34.87 -12.71
CA TYR A 114 9.60 34.28 -12.34
C TYR A 114 9.67 32.75 -12.52
N VAL A 115 9.10 32.01 -11.57
CA VAL A 115 8.97 30.56 -11.64
C VAL A 115 7.53 30.23 -11.93
N ASP A 116 7.30 29.54 -13.04
CA ASP A 116 6.00 29.01 -13.41
C ASP A 116 5.87 27.61 -12.81
N ASP A 117 5.00 27.47 -11.81
CA ASP A 117 4.79 26.20 -11.11
C ASP A 117 4.07 25.16 -11.98
N ASP A 118 3.28 25.60 -12.97
CA ASP A 118 2.53 24.70 -13.86
C ASP A 118 3.47 24.06 -14.89
N ASP A 119 4.25 24.88 -15.59
CA ASP A 119 5.21 24.43 -16.59
C ASP A 119 6.56 24.01 -16.00
N ARG A 120 6.79 24.26 -14.70
CA ARG A 120 8.08 24.09 -14.00
C ARG A 120 9.23 24.80 -14.72
N SER A 121 8.93 25.98 -15.26
CA SER A 121 9.86 26.75 -16.08
C SER A 121 10.28 28.03 -15.38
N ILE A 122 11.45 28.55 -15.75
CA ILE A 122 11.97 29.80 -15.22
C ILE A 122 11.94 30.83 -16.34
N LEU A 123 11.18 31.90 -16.13
CA LEU A 123 11.14 33.07 -17.00
C LEU A 123 12.08 34.14 -16.46
N ILE A 124 12.96 34.65 -17.31
CA ILE A 124 13.93 35.70 -16.96
C ILE A 124 13.71 36.88 -17.90
N ALA A 125 13.50 38.07 -17.34
CA ALA A 125 13.45 39.32 -18.09
C ALA A 125 14.85 39.92 -18.19
N GLU A 126 15.44 39.89 -19.38
CA GLU A 126 16.76 40.45 -19.64
C GLU A 126 16.65 41.84 -20.24
N TRP A 127 16.88 42.86 -19.41
CA TRP A 127 16.79 44.26 -19.82
C TRP A 127 17.75 44.54 -20.97
N GLU A 128 19.04 44.30 -20.81
CA GLU A 128 20.06 44.73 -21.80
C GLU A 128 20.08 43.88 -23.08
N ASN A 129 19.44 42.71 -23.04
CA ASN A 129 19.26 41.87 -24.23
C ASN A 129 17.90 42.07 -24.90
N ASP A 130 17.03 42.95 -24.38
CA ASP A 130 15.68 43.24 -24.87
C ASP A 130 14.85 41.95 -25.09
N ARG A 131 14.94 40.98 -24.17
CA ARG A 131 14.27 39.68 -24.33
C ARG A 131 13.74 39.09 -23.04
N ILE A 132 12.78 38.16 -23.21
CA ILE A 132 12.38 37.22 -22.16
C ILE A 132 12.91 35.83 -22.54
N VAL A 133 13.58 35.15 -21.61
CA VAL A 133 14.08 33.78 -21.79
C VAL A 133 13.32 32.83 -20.89
N LYS A 134 12.93 31.67 -21.43
CA LYS A 134 12.32 30.55 -20.69
C LYS A 134 13.33 29.40 -20.62
N TRP A 135 13.59 28.93 -19.40
CA TRP A 135 14.41 27.75 -19.10
C TRP A 135 13.55 26.62 -18.52
#